data_AF-A0A2K5Z242-F1
#
_entry.id   AF-A0A2K5Z242-F1
#
_cell.length_a   1.000
_cell.length_b   1.000
_cell.length_c   1.000
_cell.angle_alpha   90.00
_cell.angle_beta   90.00
_cell.angle_gamma   90.00
#
_symmetry.space_group_name_H-M   'P 1'
#
loop_
_entity.id
_entity.type
_entity.pdbx_description
1 polymer ?
#
loop_
_entity_poly.entity_id
_entity_poly.type
_entity_poly.pdbx_seq_one_letter_code
_entity_poly.pdbx_strand_id
1 'polypeptide(L)'
;MPKGRPNTMNNYGVLLHELGLDEPLMTPLRERFLQPLMALLYPDCGGGRLDSHRAFVVKYALGQDLELGCHYDNAELTLNVALGKVFTGGALYFGGLFQAPTALTEPLEVEHVVGQGVLHRGGQLHGARPLGTGERWNLVVWLRASAVRNRLCPMCRCEPDLVDDEGFSDGFTREEPTTVDVCALT
;
A
#
# COMPACT_ATOMS: atom_id res chain seq x y z
N MET A 1 -15.75 -2.65 -18.62
CA MET A 1 -15.91 -2.29 -17.20
C MET A 1 -14.83 -2.98 -16.39
N PRO A 2 -14.32 -2.35 -15.32
CA PRO A 2 -13.34 -2.95 -14.40
C PRO A 2 -13.89 -4.24 -13.81
N LYS A 3 -13.08 -5.29 -13.68
CA LYS A 3 -13.53 -6.63 -13.26
C LYS A 3 -12.81 -7.13 -12.03
N GLY A 4 -11.62 -6.61 -11.74
CA GLY A 4 -10.80 -7.08 -10.64
C GLY A 4 -11.32 -6.65 -9.27
N ARG A 5 -11.24 -7.55 -8.29
CA ARG A 5 -11.37 -7.17 -6.89
C ARG A 5 -10.22 -6.24 -6.51
N PRO A 6 -10.47 -5.22 -5.67
CA PRO A 6 -9.43 -4.27 -5.27
C PRO A 6 -8.26 -4.98 -4.55
N ASN A 7 -8.56 -6.00 -3.73
CA ASN A 7 -7.58 -6.92 -3.14
C ASN A 7 -8.28 -8.25 -2.80
N THR A 8 -7.56 -9.16 -2.13
CA THR A 8 -8.06 -10.50 -1.77
C THR A 8 -9.13 -10.50 -0.65
N MET A 9 -9.22 -9.42 0.13
CA MET A 9 -10.08 -9.34 1.32
C MET A 9 -11.31 -8.44 1.13
N ASN A 10 -11.23 -7.41 0.28
CA ASN A 10 -12.34 -6.53 -0.07
C ASN A 10 -13.09 -7.04 -1.30
N ASN A 11 -14.41 -6.93 -1.28
CA ASN A 11 -15.30 -7.32 -2.37
C ASN A 11 -15.65 -6.14 -3.28
N TYR A 12 -15.60 -4.91 -2.76
CA TYR A 12 -16.07 -3.72 -3.48
C TYR A 12 -14.97 -2.68 -3.66
N GLY A 13 -14.76 -2.28 -4.91
CA GLY A 13 -13.72 -1.34 -5.28
C GLY A 13 -13.40 -1.33 -6.76
N VAL A 14 -12.32 -0.66 -7.13
CA VAL A 14 -11.80 -0.62 -8.50
C VAL A 14 -10.28 -0.53 -8.51
N LEU A 15 -9.65 -1.21 -9.48
CA LEU A 15 -8.22 -1.13 -9.74
C LEU A 15 -7.93 0.07 -10.66
N LEU A 16 -6.94 0.89 -10.32
CA LEU A 16 -6.66 2.13 -11.08
C LEU A 16 -6.09 1.81 -12.48
N HIS A 17 -5.30 0.75 -12.63
CA HIS A 17 -4.79 0.31 -13.93
C HIS A 17 -5.91 -0.14 -14.89
N GLU A 18 -6.99 -0.76 -14.40
CA GLU A 18 -8.15 -1.13 -15.23
C GLU A 18 -8.88 0.10 -15.77
N LEU A 19 -8.67 1.27 -15.15
CA LEU A 19 -9.15 2.56 -15.61
C LEU A 19 -8.12 3.31 -16.47
N GLY A 20 -6.94 2.74 -16.72
CA GLY A 20 -5.84 3.39 -17.43
C GLY A 20 -5.21 4.55 -16.65
N LEU A 21 -5.31 4.54 -15.31
CA LEU A 21 -4.84 5.64 -14.45
C LEU A 21 -3.43 5.46 -13.89
N ASP A 22 -2.78 4.32 -14.13
CA ASP A 22 -1.44 4.08 -13.62
C ASP A 22 -0.44 5.08 -14.22
N GLU A 23 -0.23 5.06 -15.54
CA GLU A 23 0.70 5.96 -16.23
C GLU A 23 0.39 7.46 -16.07
N PRO A 24 -0.84 7.94 -16.34
CA PRO A 24 -1.09 9.38 -16.31
C PRO A 24 -1.19 9.98 -14.90
N LEU A 25 -1.40 9.16 -13.85
CA LEU A 25 -1.70 9.67 -12.51
C LEU A 25 -0.86 9.00 -11.42
N MET A 26 -0.85 7.67 -11.33
CA MET A 26 -0.18 6.97 -10.22
C MET A 26 1.35 6.95 -10.35
N THR A 27 1.89 6.77 -11.55
CA THR A 27 3.34 6.86 -11.81
C THR A 27 3.89 8.25 -11.40
N PRO A 28 3.33 9.39 -11.88
CA PRO A 28 3.74 10.71 -11.43
C PRO A 28 3.56 10.94 -9.92
N LEU A 29 2.48 10.42 -9.32
CA LEU A 29 2.25 10.52 -7.88
C LEU A 29 3.35 9.80 -7.09
N ARG A 30 3.69 8.57 -7.49
CA ARG A 30 4.77 7.78 -6.89
C ARG A 30 6.11 8.51 -7.00
N GLU A 31 6.51 8.86 -8.22
CA GLU A 31 7.88 9.34 -8.49
C GLU A 31 8.13 10.75 -7.99
N ARG A 32 7.16 11.66 -8.17
CA ARG A 32 7.38 13.10 -7.93
C ARG A 32 7.01 13.54 -6.51
N PHE A 33 6.09 12.82 -5.85
CA PHE A 33 5.53 13.26 -4.57
C PHE A 33 5.78 12.25 -3.46
N LEU A 34 5.44 10.97 -3.68
CA LEU A 34 5.55 9.97 -2.62
C LEU A 34 7.00 9.58 -2.37
N GLN A 35 7.78 9.27 -3.41
CA GLN A 35 9.16 8.80 -3.23
C GLN A 35 10.05 9.77 -2.42
N PRO A 36 10.05 11.10 -2.65
CA PRO A 36 10.83 12.01 -1.80
C PRO A 36 10.39 12.01 -0.33
N LEU A 37 9.08 11.98 -0.07
CA LEU A 37 8.53 11.92 1.29
C LEU A 37 8.88 10.60 1.97
N MET A 38 8.75 9.48 1.25
CA MET A 38 9.03 8.15 1.75
C MET A 38 10.51 7.91 1.98
N ALA A 39 11.39 8.49 1.16
CA ALA A 39 12.84 8.46 1.39
C ALA A 39 13.21 9.09 2.74
N LEU A 40 12.53 10.18 3.11
CA LEU A 40 12.75 10.87 4.38
C LEU A 40 12.16 10.12 5.57
N LEU A 41 10.91 9.65 5.44
CA LEU A 41 10.17 9.02 6.55
C LEU A 41 10.55 7.56 6.78
N TYR A 42 10.96 6.84 5.73
CA TYR A 42 11.19 5.40 5.73
C TYR A 42 12.46 5.00 4.96
N PRO A 43 13.64 5.55 5.31
CA PRO A 43 14.88 5.26 4.60
C PRO A 43 15.24 3.75 4.63
N ASP A 44 14.95 3.09 5.74
CA ASP A 44 15.31 1.68 5.98
C ASP A 44 14.37 0.67 5.29
N CYS A 45 13.29 1.14 4.67
CA CYS A 45 12.28 0.30 4.04
C CYS A 45 12.20 0.50 2.52
N GLY A 46 13.24 1.08 1.91
CA GLY A 46 13.29 1.31 0.47
C GLY A 46 12.48 2.52 0.00
N GLY A 47 12.12 3.45 0.90
CA GLY A 47 11.30 4.62 0.56
C GLY A 47 11.85 5.51 -0.55
N GLY A 48 13.18 5.56 -0.73
CA GLY A 48 13.83 6.28 -1.83
C GLY A 48 13.99 5.49 -3.14
N ARG A 49 13.52 4.24 -3.18
CA ARG A 49 13.71 3.30 -4.31
C ARG A 49 12.39 2.61 -4.67
N LEU A 50 11.27 3.33 -4.53
CA LEU A 50 9.94 2.81 -4.85
C LEU A 50 9.74 2.82 -6.36
N ASP A 51 9.85 1.67 -7.01
CA ASP A 51 9.85 1.50 -8.48
C ASP A 51 8.59 0.82 -9.03
N SER A 52 7.75 0.27 -8.16
CA SER A 52 6.48 -0.37 -8.53
C SER A 52 5.35 0.06 -7.60
N HIS A 53 4.12 -0.02 -8.10
CA HIS A 53 2.93 0.22 -7.29
C HIS A 53 1.74 -0.64 -7.71
N ARG A 54 0.80 -0.79 -6.78
CA ARG A 54 -0.56 -1.27 -7.05
C ARG A 54 -1.53 -0.32 -6.39
N ALA A 55 -2.33 0.38 -7.20
CA ALA A 55 -3.30 1.34 -6.71
C ALA A 55 -4.73 0.83 -6.92
N PHE A 56 -5.57 0.98 -5.89
CA PHE A 56 -6.96 0.56 -5.90
C PHE A 56 -7.81 1.43 -4.98
N VAL A 57 -9.08 1.59 -5.31
CA VAL A 57 -10.07 2.17 -4.39
C VAL A 57 -10.84 1.05 -3.73
N VAL A 58 -10.96 1.09 -2.40
CA VAL A 58 -11.89 0.22 -1.64
C VAL A 58 -13.14 1.00 -1.25
N LYS A 59 -14.29 0.32 -1.24
CA LYS A 59 -15.58 0.89 -0.82
C LYS A 59 -16.13 0.14 0.39
N TYR A 60 -16.50 0.89 1.42
CA TYR A 60 -17.30 0.42 2.55
C TYR A 60 -18.67 1.11 2.54
N ALA A 61 -19.74 0.33 2.73
CA ALA A 61 -21.12 0.83 2.80
C ALA A 61 -22.06 -0.22 3.42
N LEU A 62 -23.22 0.24 3.89
CA LEU A 62 -24.28 -0.66 4.39
C LEU A 62 -24.71 -1.67 3.32
N GLY A 63 -24.77 -2.95 3.70
CA GLY A 63 -25.07 -4.06 2.78
C GLY A 63 -23.91 -4.47 1.87
N GLN A 64 -22.72 -3.88 2.07
CA GLN A 64 -21.46 -4.24 1.40
C GLN A 64 -20.42 -4.60 2.48
N ASP A 65 -19.13 -4.44 2.19
CA ASP A 65 -18.09 -4.55 3.21
C ASP A 65 -18.26 -3.42 4.24
N LEU A 66 -18.15 -3.74 5.54
CA LEU A 66 -18.22 -2.77 6.64
C LEU A 66 -16.90 -2.58 7.36
N GLU A 67 -16.03 -3.59 7.34
CA GLU A 67 -14.77 -3.62 8.05
C GLU A 67 -13.75 -4.43 7.26
N LEU A 68 -12.51 -4.47 7.74
CA LEU A 68 -11.46 -5.32 7.18
C LEU A 68 -10.67 -5.95 8.31
N GLY A 69 -10.60 -7.28 8.29
CA GLY A 69 -9.87 -8.07 9.29
C GLY A 69 -8.37 -7.72 9.32
N CYS A 70 -7.71 -8.09 10.42
CA CYS A 70 -6.29 -7.81 10.60
C CYS A 70 -5.45 -8.51 9.51
N HIS A 71 -4.56 -7.76 8.89
CA HIS A 71 -3.67 -8.21 7.82
C HIS A 71 -2.42 -7.33 7.77
N TYR A 72 -1.57 -7.61 6.79
CA TYR A 72 -0.47 -6.76 6.37
C TYR A 72 -0.50 -6.69 4.83
N ASP A 73 0.13 -5.67 4.26
CA ASP A 73 0.10 -5.42 2.82
C ASP A 73 1.25 -6.12 2.10
N ASN A 74 1.01 -6.51 0.84
CA ASN A 74 2.08 -6.91 -0.09
C ASN A 74 2.81 -5.67 -0.66
N ALA A 75 3.42 -4.90 0.23
CA ALA A 75 4.07 -3.62 -0.03
C ALA A 75 5.24 -3.40 0.95
N GLU A 76 6.22 -2.61 0.54
CA GLU A 76 7.17 -2.05 1.51
C GLU A 76 6.49 -0.94 2.31
N LEU A 77 5.76 -0.06 1.60
CA LEU A 77 5.08 1.10 2.15
C LEU A 77 3.67 1.22 1.55
N THR A 78 2.73 1.74 2.34
CA THR A 78 1.35 1.94 1.91
C THR A 78 0.93 3.39 2.15
N LEU A 79 0.22 3.96 1.16
CA LEU A 79 -0.57 5.17 1.30
C LEU A 79 -2.05 4.80 1.32
N ASN A 80 -2.81 5.34 2.28
CA ASN A 80 -4.26 5.17 2.38
C ASN A 80 -4.96 6.52 2.55
N VAL A 81 -5.68 6.99 1.52
CA VAL A 81 -6.33 8.30 1.46
C VAL A 81 -7.85 8.15 1.51
N ALA A 82 -8.51 8.86 2.42
CA ALA A 82 -9.98 8.91 2.45
C ALA A 82 -10.52 9.88 1.38
N LEU A 83 -11.43 9.41 0.53
CA LEU A 83 -11.98 10.12 -0.61
C LEU A 83 -13.41 10.62 -0.35
N GLY A 84 -13.62 11.92 -0.51
CA GLY A 84 -14.83 12.65 -0.93
C GLY A 84 -16.23 12.33 -0.35
N LYS A 85 -16.40 11.35 0.54
CA LYS A 85 -17.71 10.89 1.04
C LYS A 85 -17.93 11.23 2.51
N VAL A 86 -19.18 11.15 2.94
CA VAL A 86 -19.59 11.38 4.34
C VAL A 86 -19.80 10.04 5.02
N PHE A 87 -19.13 9.82 6.15
CA PHE A 87 -19.23 8.60 6.95
C PHE A 87 -18.88 8.83 8.41
N THR A 88 -19.17 7.84 9.25
CA THR A 88 -18.70 7.73 10.64
C THR A 88 -18.08 6.36 10.90
N GLY A 89 -17.20 6.26 11.90
CA GLY A 89 -16.45 5.03 12.17
C GLY A 89 -15.48 4.69 11.04
N GLY A 90 -15.07 3.42 10.97
CA GLY A 90 -14.11 2.98 9.95
C GLY A 90 -12.65 3.35 10.24
N ALA A 91 -12.30 3.66 11.49
CA ALA A 91 -10.92 3.91 11.89
C ALA A 91 -9.99 2.77 11.45
N LEU A 92 -8.77 3.11 11.06
CA LEU A 92 -7.71 2.10 10.98
C LEU A 92 -7.23 1.79 12.38
N TYR A 93 -6.93 0.51 12.63
CA TYR A 93 -6.23 0.10 13.84
C TYR A 93 -4.91 -0.55 13.46
N PHE A 94 -3.84 -0.23 14.18
CA PHE A 94 -2.48 -0.67 13.90
C PHE A 94 -1.88 -1.40 15.10
N GLY A 95 -1.17 -2.49 14.82
CA GLY A 95 -0.35 -3.22 15.77
C GLY A 95 1.14 -3.13 15.44
N GLY A 96 1.89 -4.12 15.94
CA GLY A 96 3.30 -4.30 15.61
C GLY A 96 3.54 -4.77 14.17
N LEU A 97 4.81 -4.93 13.81
CA LEU A 97 5.20 -5.51 12.53
C LEU A 97 4.91 -7.02 12.53
N PHE A 98 4.55 -7.60 11.39
CA PHE A 98 4.23 -9.03 11.31
C PHE A 98 5.41 -9.94 11.73
N GLN A 99 6.64 -9.45 11.62
CA GLN A 99 7.86 -10.16 12.04
C GLN A 99 8.06 -10.17 13.56
N ALA A 100 7.48 -9.20 14.26
CA ALA A 100 7.51 -9.07 15.71
C ALA A 100 6.10 -8.73 16.18
N PRO A 101 5.15 -9.66 16.03
CA PRO A 101 3.75 -9.38 16.32
C PRO A 101 3.61 -9.17 17.82
N THR A 102 3.58 -7.90 18.22
CA THR A 102 3.06 -7.53 19.53
C THR A 102 1.57 -7.79 19.46
N ALA A 103 0.99 -8.36 20.52
CA ALA A 103 -0.46 -8.57 20.57
C ALA A 103 -1.17 -7.24 20.25
N LEU A 104 -2.25 -7.29 19.47
CA LEU A 104 -3.19 -6.17 19.25
C LEU A 104 -3.98 -5.84 20.52
N THR A 105 -3.37 -5.97 21.70
CA THR A 105 -3.99 -5.75 22.99
C THR A 105 -4.40 -4.29 23.15
N GLU A 106 -3.59 -3.36 22.64
CA GLU A 106 -3.89 -1.93 22.60
C GLU A 106 -3.43 -1.35 21.25
N PRO A 107 -4.22 -1.51 20.17
CA PRO A 107 -3.82 -1.02 18.86
C PRO A 107 -3.90 0.51 18.79
N LEU A 108 -3.01 1.13 18.02
CA LEU A 108 -3.11 2.55 17.67
C LEU A 108 -4.28 2.73 16.70
N GLU A 109 -5.27 3.52 17.08
CA GLU A 109 -6.38 3.87 16.19
C GLU A 109 -6.14 5.21 15.49
N VAL A 110 -6.42 5.24 14.20
CA VAL A 110 -6.29 6.42 13.35
C VAL A 110 -7.61 6.62 12.61
N GLU A 111 -8.29 7.71 12.96
CA GLU A 111 -9.50 8.13 12.28
C GLU A 111 -9.18 8.70 10.90
N HIS A 112 -10.03 8.38 9.93
CA HIS A 112 -9.89 8.95 8.60
C HIS A 112 -10.55 10.31 8.50
N VAL A 113 -9.78 11.27 8.00
CA VAL A 113 -10.28 12.58 7.60
C VAL A 113 -10.25 12.66 6.07
N VAL A 114 -11.37 13.04 5.47
CA VAL A 114 -11.50 13.17 4.02
C VAL A 114 -10.43 14.11 3.48
N GLY A 115 -9.72 13.67 2.43
CA GLY A 115 -8.61 14.41 1.82
C GLY A 115 -7.26 14.22 2.50
N GLN A 116 -7.19 13.51 3.64
CA GLN A 116 -5.93 13.17 4.30
C GLN A 116 -5.49 11.74 3.96
N GLY A 117 -4.17 11.55 3.92
CA GLY A 117 -3.52 10.27 3.69
C GLY A 117 -2.80 9.76 4.94
N VAL A 118 -2.93 8.47 5.22
CA VAL A 118 -2.14 7.75 6.22
C VAL A 118 -1.01 7.02 5.50
N LEU A 119 0.22 7.21 5.96
CA LEU A 119 1.40 6.50 5.48
C LEU A 119 1.84 5.49 6.53
N HIS A 120 2.07 4.24 6.13
CA HIS A 120 2.59 3.22 7.04
C HIS A 120 3.44 2.17 6.30
N ARG A 121 4.15 1.33 7.06
CA ARG A 121 4.87 0.18 6.51
C ARG A 121 3.86 -0.90 6.11
N GLY A 122 4.07 -1.54 4.96
CA GLY A 122 3.17 -2.59 4.49
C GLY A 122 3.16 -3.79 5.44
N GLY A 123 4.32 -4.14 6.02
CA GLY A 123 4.45 -5.19 7.03
C GLY A 123 3.88 -4.86 8.41
N GLN A 124 3.29 -3.69 8.63
CA GLN A 124 2.63 -3.36 9.89
C GLN A 124 1.24 -4.01 9.93
N LEU A 125 0.96 -4.78 10.98
CA LEU A 125 -0.34 -5.41 11.15
C LEU A 125 -1.40 -4.32 11.35
N HIS A 126 -2.47 -4.38 10.57
CA HIS A 126 -3.54 -3.40 10.63
C HIS A 126 -4.86 -3.94 10.09
N GLY A 127 -5.93 -3.20 10.32
CA GLY A 127 -7.23 -3.45 9.72
C GLY A 127 -8.12 -2.21 9.79
N ALA A 128 -9.37 -2.36 9.37
CA ALA A 128 -10.37 -1.30 9.46
C ALA A 128 -11.48 -1.71 10.42
N ARG A 129 -11.82 -0.83 11.36
CA ARG A 129 -13.00 -0.98 12.21
C ARG A 129 -14.29 -0.91 11.38
N PRO A 130 -15.42 -1.40 11.92
CA PRO A 130 -16.73 -1.23 11.30
C PRO A 130 -17.03 0.23 10.94
N LEU A 131 -17.55 0.42 9.73
CA LEU A 131 -18.24 1.62 9.30
C LEU A 131 -19.52 1.78 10.13
N GLY A 132 -19.72 2.95 10.73
CA GLY A 132 -20.94 3.28 11.46
C GLY A 132 -22.08 3.67 10.52
N THR A 133 -21.88 4.72 9.73
CA THR A 133 -22.88 5.24 8.79
C THR A 133 -22.23 5.76 7.52
N GLY A 134 -23.03 5.91 6.45
CA GLY A 134 -22.61 6.56 5.20
C GLY A 134 -21.84 5.63 4.26
N GLU A 135 -20.95 6.23 3.47
CA GLU A 135 -20.04 5.51 2.57
C GLU A 135 -18.62 6.00 2.78
N ARG A 136 -17.67 5.05 2.89
CA ARG A 136 -16.25 5.37 2.97
C ARG A 136 -15.52 4.79 1.78
N TRP A 137 -14.84 5.66 1.04
CA TRP A 137 -14.07 5.29 -0.13
C TRP A 137 -12.62 5.65 0.14
N ASN A 138 -11.71 4.70 -0.02
CA ASN A 138 -10.29 4.95 0.25
C ASN A 138 -9.45 4.56 -0.96
N LEU A 139 -8.61 5.50 -1.44
CA LEU A 139 -7.54 5.18 -2.35
C LEU A 139 -6.41 4.56 -1.54
N VAL A 140 -6.07 3.32 -1.87
CA VAL A 140 -4.93 2.60 -1.30
C VAL A 140 -3.89 2.42 -2.40
N VAL A 141 -2.64 2.77 -2.08
CA VAL A 141 -1.49 2.59 -2.97
C VAL A 141 -0.45 1.77 -2.23
N TRP A 142 -0.28 0.53 -2.68
CA TRP A 142 0.84 -0.30 -2.29
C TRP A 142 2.07 0.15 -3.09
N LEU A 143 3.12 0.58 -2.38
CA LEU A 143 4.37 1.06 -2.95
C LEU A 143 5.46 0.03 -2.68
N ARG A 144 6.22 -0.26 -3.73
CA ARG A 144 7.11 -1.42 -3.79
C ARG A 144 8.49 -0.99 -4.27
N ALA A 145 9.52 -1.59 -3.70
CA ALA A 145 10.91 -1.38 -4.03
C ALA A 145 11.55 -2.72 -4.37
N SER A 146 11.84 -2.97 -5.65
CA SER A 146 12.52 -4.18 -6.12
C SER A 146 13.84 -4.42 -5.37
N ALA A 147 14.58 -3.34 -5.09
CA ALA A 147 15.84 -3.35 -4.32
C ALA A 147 15.72 -3.95 -2.91
N VAL A 148 14.50 -4.03 -2.35
CA VAL A 148 14.20 -4.69 -1.08
C VAL A 148 13.68 -6.09 -1.32
N ARG A 149 12.58 -6.23 -2.06
CA ARG A 149 11.84 -7.50 -2.18
C ARG A 149 12.55 -8.56 -3.01
N ASN A 150 13.42 -8.19 -3.96
CA ASN A 150 14.20 -9.17 -4.73
C ASN A 150 15.13 -10.01 -3.84
N ARG A 151 15.49 -9.52 -2.65
CA ARG A 151 16.31 -10.27 -1.68
C ARG A 151 15.49 -11.29 -0.93
N LEU A 152 14.34 -10.88 -0.37
CA LEU A 152 13.42 -11.72 0.37
C LEU A 152 11.99 -11.23 0.13
N CYS A 153 11.08 -12.17 -0.13
CA CYS A 153 9.66 -11.87 -0.28
C CYS A 153 9.12 -11.19 0.99
N PRO A 154 8.44 -10.02 0.87
CA PRO A 154 7.94 -9.28 2.03
C PRO A 154 6.81 -10.03 2.76
N MET A 155 6.21 -11.05 2.13
CA MET A 155 5.14 -11.85 2.71
C MET A 155 5.66 -13.04 3.52
N CYS A 156 6.53 -13.87 2.94
CA CYS A 156 6.99 -15.12 3.56
C CYS A 156 8.44 -15.09 4.07
N ARG A 157 9.22 -14.07 3.71
CA ARG A 157 10.65 -13.94 4.02
C ARG A 157 11.55 -15.06 3.47
N CYS A 158 11.08 -15.75 2.44
CA CYS A 158 11.92 -16.65 1.65
C CYS A 158 12.49 -15.92 0.43
N GLU A 159 13.55 -16.49 -0.15
CA GLU A 159 13.99 -16.11 -1.50
C GLU A 159 12.83 -16.29 -2.48
N PRO A 160 12.51 -15.28 -3.32
CA PRO A 160 11.37 -15.34 -4.20
C PRO A 160 11.63 -16.28 -5.39
N ASP A 161 10.64 -17.13 -5.69
CA ASP A 161 10.59 -17.89 -6.94
C ASP A 161 9.72 -17.13 -7.95
N LEU A 162 10.33 -16.66 -9.04
CA LEU A 162 9.73 -15.67 -9.94
C LEU A 162 9.22 -16.28 -11.24
N VAL A 163 7.95 -16.00 -11.52
CA VAL A 163 7.30 -16.22 -12.82
C VAL A 163 7.10 -14.88 -13.53
N ASP A 164 7.12 -14.91 -14.86
CA ASP A 164 6.96 -13.70 -15.66
C ASP A 164 5.48 -13.27 -15.70
N ASP A 165 5.25 -11.95 -15.62
CA ASP A 165 3.92 -11.31 -15.63
C ASP A 165 4.04 -9.91 -16.26
N GLU A 166 2.91 -9.28 -16.59
CA GLU A 166 2.88 -7.96 -17.24
C GLU A 166 2.80 -6.80 -16.24
N GLY A 167 3.35 -5.65 -16.64
CA GLY A 167 3.26 -4.40 -15.87
C GLY A 167 3.99 -4.46 -14.52
N PHE A 168 3.41 -3.83 -13.50
CA PHE A 168 4.01 -3.77 -12.17
C PHE A 168 3.82 -5.03 -11.32
N SER A 169 2.94 -5.95 -11.71
CA SER A 169 2.60 -7.22 -11.02
C SER A 169 2.76 -7.15 -9.50
N ASP A 170 3.67 -7.93 -8.91
CA ASP A 170 4.09 -7.90 -7.50
C ASP A 170 5.42 -7.17 -7.26
N GLY A 171 5.91 -6.41 -8.25
CA GLY A 171 7.03 -5.47 -8.10
C GLY A 171 8.43 -6.09 -7.97
N PHE A 172 8.57 -7.40 -8.21
CA PHE A 172 9.88 -8.05 -8.33
C PHE A 172 10.50 -7.77 -9.69
N THR A 173 11.83 -7.73 -9.76
CA THR A 173 12.60 -7.62 -11.01
C THR A 173 13.70 -8.68 -11.05
N ARG A 174 14.12 -9.10 -12.26
CA ARG A 174 15.25 -10.02 -12.43
C ARG A 174 16.60 -9.29 -12.47
N GLU A 175 16.60 -7.97 -12.67
CA GLU A 175 17.79 -7.13 -12.73
C GLU A 175 17.99 -6.39 -11.40
N GLU A 176 19.23 -6.39 -10.89
CA GLU A 176 19.59 -5.45 -9.83
C GLU A 176 19.67 -4.03 -10.43
N PRO A 177 19.10 -3.01 -9.76
CA PRO A 177 19.33 -1.63 -10.18
C PRO A 177 20.83 -1.38 -10.20
N THR A 178 21.35 -0.94 -11.36
CA THR A 178 22.74 -0.55 -11.54
C THR A 178 23.05 0.63 -10.63
N THR A 179 23.56 0.35 -9.44
CA THR A 179 24.12 1.36 -8.55
C THR A 179 25.55 1.63 -9.01
N VAL A 180 25.71 2.69 -9.79
CA VAL A 180 27.05 3.25 -10.02
C VAL A 180 27.33 4.14 -8.82
N ASP A 181 28.07 3.62 -7.84
CA ASP A 181 28.63 4.42 -6.74
C ASP A 181 29.69 5.36 -7.33
N VAL A 182 29.25 6.48 -7.90
CA VAL A 182 30.14 7.55 -8.35
C VAL A 182 30.36 8.54 -7.20
N CYS A 183 31.52 8.48 -6.59
CA CYS A 183 32.01 9.57 -5.75
C CYS A 183 32.49 10.71 -6.67
N ALA A 184 31.82 11.87 -6.62
CA ALA A 184 32.30 13.08 -7.26
C ALA A 184 33.18 13.89 -6.28
N LEU A 185 34.33 14.35 -6.78
CA LEU A 185 35.22 15.27 -6.06
C LEU A 185 34.65 16.71 -6.13
N THR A 186 34.87 17.48 -5.07
CA THR A 186 34.76 18.96 -5.07
C THR A 186 36.02 19.59 -5.62
#